data_AF-A0A8S2Y373-F1
#
_entry.id   AF-A0A8S2Y373-F1
#
_cell.length_a   1.000
_cell.length_b   1.000
_cell.length_c   1.000
_cell.angle_alpha   90.00
_cell.angle_beta   90.00
_cell.angle_gamma   90.00
#
_symmetry.space_group_name_H-M   'P 1'
#
loop_
_entity.id
_entity.type
_entity.pdbx_description
1 polymer ?
#
loop_
_entity_poly.entity_id
_entity_poly.type
_entity_poly.pdbx_seq_one_letter_code
_entity_poly.pdbx_strand_id
1 'polypeptide(L)'
;MSHDPCAKDKEFRSFVLHLKKLNPSWKAKEITKFLLKSENPPHYTTTKALWLKVWRILKRKQVDDLPRSGAPRTTTTIEYIQAVKESIQLKRNASIRDVNAKLREQGYKTSSNAVWRAKTELKLKWWKRQTVQKLTNEQKVQRVIIAKKLRNIFGTKKGGKLYKWNYVLNTDFSGAFTLSPQGNQHNEGVYAESSLDIPYELKTTSKQKFQKSIMLWGGLSYQGLFPKQSLIFVDEWLELIRPQCSDPRKKIYFTGDRYARFIRTIVADKAATELGSLRNVIFQDDQDPKQRMQVALNAVKHVFINRIEPEDCAAKLADVWPIENVWGALKEKLRGRLYDNMEQLKNDIKKEWKKFSILLCQQMMDKIPARLKLVIDQGGNQIREH
;
A
#
# COMPACT_ATOMS: atom_id res chain seq x y z
N MET A 1 -33.65 27.96 -16.70
CA MET A 1 -32.75 29.12 -16.85
C MET A 1 -32.07 29.34 -15.50
N SER A 2 -30.75 29.26 -15.43
CA SER A 2 -30.02 29.41 -14.16
C SER A 2 -30.06 30.86 -13.68
N HIS A 3 -30.60 31.09 -12.48
CA HIS A 3 -30.57 32.39 -11.81
C HIS A 3 -29.25 32.60 -11.04
N ASP A 4 -28.10 32.42 -11.71
CA ASP A 4 -26.80 32.79 -11.13
C ASP A 4 -26.43 34.23 -11.56
N PRO A 5 -26.44 35.21 -10.64
CA PRO A 5 -26.03 36.58 -10.94
C PRO A 5 -24.59 36.70 -11.47
N CYS A 6 -23.73 35.74 -11.12
CA CYS A 6 -22.33 35.70 -11.55
C CYS A 6 -22.20 35.36 -13.05
N ALA A 7 -23.05 34.46 -13.55
CA ALA A 7 -23.06 34.05 -14.96
C ALA A 7 -23.46 35.22 -15.88
N LYS A 8 -24.51 35.97 -15.52
CA LYS A 8 -24.98 37.14 -16.28
C LYS A 8 -23.94 38.25 -16.39
N ASP A 9 -23.13 38.48 -15.34
CA ASP A 9 -22.08 39.50 -15.38
C ASP A 9 -20.89 39.07 -16.25
N LYS A 10 -20.57 37.76 -16.30
CA LYS A 10 -19.56 37.23 -17.23
C LYS A 10 -20.02 37.33 -18.69
N GLU A 11 -21.27 36.99 -18.98
CA GLU A 11 -21.86 37.13 -20.32
C GLU A 11 -21.80 38.57 -20.81
N PHE A 12 -22.17 39.54 -19.96
CA PHE A 12 -22.08 40.96 -20.27
C PHE A 12 -20.64 41.40 -20.59
N ARG A 13 -19.65 40.95 -19.80
CA ARG A 13 -18.23 41.27 -20.04
C ARG A 13 -17.72 40.68 -21.35
N SER A 14 -18.06 39.43 -21.64
CA SER A 14 -17.73 38.77 -22.91
C SER A 14 -18.33 39.52 -24.10
N PHE A 15 -19.59 39.94 -23.98
CA PHE A 15 -20.27 40.72 -25.01
C PHE A 15 -19.60 42.07 -25.29
N VAL A 16 -19.22 42.81 -24.24
CA VAL A 16 -18.49 44.08 -24.38
C VAL A 16 -17.15 43.89 -25.08
N LEU A 17 -16.40 42.84 -24.76
CA LEU A 17 -15.12 42.53 -25.43
C LEU A 17 -15.34 42.11 -26.89
N HIS A 18 -16.42 41.39 -27.19
CA HIS A 18 -16.80 41.03 -28.54
C HIS A 18 -17.14 42.26 -29.39
N LEU A 19 -17.93 43.20 -28.86
CA LEU A 19 -18.23 44.48 -29.53
C LEU A 19 -16.97 45.28 -29.84
N LYS A 20 -16.00 45.30 -28.92
CA LYS A 20 -14.69 45.95 -29.15
C LYS A 20 -13.87 45.25 -30.24
N LYS A 21 -13.98 43.92 -30.37
CA LYS A 21 -13.32 43.15 -31.42
C LYS A 21 -13.93 43.44 -32.80
N LEU A 22 -15.26 43.50 -32.88
CA LEU A 22 -15.99 43.85 -34.11
C LEU A 22 -15.75 45.31 -34.52
N ASN A 23 -15.58 46.21 -33.55
CA ASN A 23 -15.41 47.64 -33.80
C ASN A 23 -14.15 48.20 -33.10
N PRO A 24 -12.95 47.99 -33.68
CA PRO A 24 -11.69 48.38 -33.02
C PRO A 24 -11.56 49.87 -32.73
N SER A 25 -12.22 50.75 -33.50
CA SER A 25 -12.19 52.21 -33.29
C SER A 25 -13.07 52.68 -32.13
N TRP A 26 -14.04 51.87 -31.68
CA TRP A 26 -14.97 52.28 -30.62
C TRP A 26 -14.27 52.37 -29.27
N LYS A 27 -14.36 53.52 -28.61
CA LYS A 27 -13.92 53.69 -27.22
C LYS A 27 -15.09 53.29 -26.30
N ALA A 28 -14.85 53.34 -24.99
CA ALA A 28 -15.87 52.97 -24.01
C ALA A 28 -17.17 53.77 -24.18
N LYS A 29 -17.07 55.04 -24.61
CA LYS A 29 -18.22 55.94 -24.81
C LYS A 29 -19.13 55.46 -25.94
N GLU A 30 -18.56 55.01 -27.04
CA GLU A 30 -19.28 54.52 -28.23
C GLU A 30 -19.98 53.18 -27.93
N ILE A 31 -19.29 52.26 -27.25
CA ILE A 31 -19.89 51.00 -26.78
C ILE A 31 -21.03 51.28 -25.80
N THR A 32 -20.86 52.21 -24.85
CA THR A 32 -21.94 52.59 -23.92
C THR A 32 -23.17 53.15 -24.65
N LYS A 33 -22.96 54.03 -25.63
CA LYS A 33 -24.07 54.55 -26.45
C LYS A 33 -24.78 53.46 -27.24
N PHE A 34 -24.04 52.49 -27.78
CA PHE A 34 -24.59 51.34 -28.47
C PHE A 34 -25.45 50.49 -27.54
N LEU A 35 -24.95 50.14 -26.35
CA LEU A 35 -25.66 49.34 -25.35
C LEU A 35 -26.93 50.03 -24.82
N LEU A 36 -26.96 51.36 -24.75
CA LEU A 36 -28.16 52.09 -24.33
C LEU A 36 -29.25 52.14 -25.41
N LYS A 37 -28.89 51.89 -26.67
CA LYS A 37 -29.81 51.88 -27.82
C LYS A 37 -30.23 50.47 -28.26
N SER A 38 -29.69 49.42 -27.63
CA SER A 38 -30.06 48.04 -27.95
C SER A 38 -31.46 47.71 -27.46
N GLU A 39 -32.10 46.71 -28.06
CA GLU A 39 -33.46 46.24 -27.69
C GLU A 39 -33.62 45.91 -26.20
N ASN A 40 -32.54 45.44 -25.55
CA ASN A 40 -32.51 45.14 -24.12
C ASN A 40 -31.34 45.88 -23.44
N PRO A 41 -31.50 47.18 -23.13
CA PRO A 41 -30.43 47.96 -22.53
C PRO A 41 -30.09 47.44 -21.13
N PRO A 42 -28.80 47.39 -20.76
CA PRO A 42 -28.41 46.85 -19.46
C PRO A 42 -28.82 47.79 -18.31
N HIS A 43 -29.38 47.23 -17.24
CA HIS A 43 -29.86 48.01 -16.10
C HIS A 43 -28.71 48.54 -15.23
N TYR A 44 -28.48 49.86 -15.25
CA TYR A 44 -27.51 50.56 -14.41
C TYR A 44 -28.13 51.83 -13.82
N THR A 45 -27.68 52.24 -12.63
CA THR A 45 -28.21 53.43 -11.93
C THR A 45 -27.93 54.74 -12.66
N THR A 46 -26.87 54.82 -13.46
CA THR A 46 -26.54 55.99 -14.29
C THR A 46 -25.79 55.57 -15.56
N THR A 47 -25.88 56.38 -16.61
CA THR A 47 -25.03 56.24 -17.82
C THR A 47 -23.54 56.26 -17.49
N LYS A 48 -23.15 57.06 -16.49
CA LYS A 48 -21.76 57.13 -16.00
C LYS A 48 -21.31 55.79 -15.37
N ALA A 49 -22.19 55.11 -14.62
CA ALA A 49 -21.88 53.81 -14.03
C ALA A 49 -21.69 52.72 -15.11
N LEU A 50 -22.54 52.68 -16.13
CA LEU A 50 -22.38 51.78 -17.27
C LEU A 50 -21.07 52.07 -18.03
N TRP A 51 -20.79 53.34 -18.31
CA TRP A 51 -19.54 53.74 -18.97
C TRP A 51 -18.29 53.33 -18.17
N LEU A 52 -18.29 53.54 -16.85
CA LEU A 52 -17.18 53.12 -15.97
C LEU A 52 -16.99 51.60 -15.99
N LYS A 53 -18.07 50.82 -15.99
CA LYS A 53 -18.00 49.35 -16.10
C LYS A 53 -17.42 48.94 -17.45
N VAL A 54 -17.92 49.47 -18.56
CA VAL A 54 -17.40 49.20 -19.92
C VAL A 54 -15.92 49.59 -20.01
N TRP A 55 -15.54 50.78 -19.55
CA TRP A 55 -14.16 51.24 -19.54
C TRP A 55 -13.24 50.28 -18.74
N ARG A 56 -13.68 49.83 -17.56
CA ARG A 56 -12.92 48.84 -16.76
C ARG A 56 -12.74 47.52 -17.50
N ILE A 57 -13.77 47.04 -18.20
CA ILE A 57 -13.72 45.80 -19.00
C ILE A 57 -12.71 45.95 -20.14
N LEU A 58 -12.81 47.03 -20.92
CA LEU A 58 -11.89 47.28 -22.04
C LEU A 58 -10.44 47.46 -21.59
N LYS A 59 -10.22 48.14 -20.44
CA LYS A 59 -8.88 48.32 -19.87
C LYS A 59 -8.27 46.99 -19.42
N ARG A 60 -9.07 46.08 -18.87
CA ARG A 60 -8.61 44.79 -18.32
C ARG A 60 -8.48 43.69 -19.36
N LYS A 61 -9.29 43.72 -20.44
CA LYS A 61 -9.31 42.71 -21.51
C LYS A 61 -9.54 41.26 -21.04
N GLN A 62 -10.21 41.07 -19.89
CA GLN A 62 -10.54 39.76 -19.35
C GLN A 62 -11.98 39.75 -18.82
N VAL A 63 -12.57 38.55 -18.75
CA VAL A 63 -13.96 38.32 -18.34
C VAL A 63 -14.08 38.11 -16.82
N ASP A 64 -13.01 37.62 -16.19
CA ASP A 64 -12.99 37.36 -14.76
C ASP A 64 -12.68 38.63 -13.94
N ASP A 65 -13.30 38.70 -12.76
CA ASP A 65 -12.99 39.74 -11.79
C ASP A 65 -11.55 39.59 -11.27
N LEU A 66 -10.91 40.72 -10.99
CA LEU A 66 -9.67 40.71 -10.24
C LEU A 66 -9.93 40.18 -8.83
N PRO A 67 -8.96 39.49 -8.22
CA PRO A 67 -9.02 39.15 -6.80
C PRO A 67 -9.37 40.42 -6.01
N ARG A 68 -10.50 40.40 -5.32
CA ARG A 68 -10.85 41.49 -4.42
C ARG A 68 -9.84 41.50 -3.28
N SER A 69 -9.45 42.69 -2.83
CA SER A 69 -8.70 42.82 -1.59
C SER A 69 -9.53 42.24 -0.45
N GLY A 70 -9.16 41.05 0.01
CA GLY A 70 -9.73 40.46 1.21
C GLY A 70 -9.24 41.19 2.46
N ALA A 71 -9.86 40.90 3.60
CA ALA A 71 -9.36 41.40 4.88
C ALA A 71 -7.88 40.97 5.06
N PRO A 72 -7.00 41.88 5.53
CA PRO A 72 -5.60 41.56 5.75
C PRO A 72 -5.49 40.43 6.79
N ARG A 73 -4.55 39.52 6.56
CA ARG A 73 -4.28 38.42 7.49
C ARG A 73 -3.55 38.98 8.72
N THR A 74 -4.22 38.99 9.87
CA THR A 74 -3.65 39.55 11.11
C THR A 74 -2.89 38.51 11.95
N THR A 75 -3.15 37.21 11.76
CA THR A 75 -2.66 36.15 12.66
C THR A 75 -1.76 35.12 11.98
N THR A 76 -1.79 35.00 10.65
CA THR A 76 -1.02 34.01 9.89
C THR A 76 0.02 34.74 9.03
N THR A 77 0.96 35.39 9.72
CA THR A 77 2.11 36.08 9.10
C THR A 77 3.11 35.07 8.53
N ILE A 78 4.04 35.53 7.70
CA ILE A 78 5.12 34.68 7.17
C ILE A 78 5.94 34.06 8.31
N GLU A 79 6.26 34.85 9.34
CA GLU A 79 6.94 34.40 10.56
C GLU A 79 6.17 33.30 11.28
N TYR A 80 4.86 33.48 11.47
CA TYR A 80 4.01 32.46 12.07
C TYR A 80 3.96 31.17 11.24
N ILE A 81 3.84 31.28 9.92
CA ILE A 81 3.85 30.12 9.01
C ILE A 81 5.19 29.37 9.13
N GLN A 82 6.30 30.09 9.22
CA GLN A 82 7.62 29.52 9.41
C GLN A 82 7.75 28.84 10.78
N ALA A 83 7.24 29.45 11.86
CA ALA A 83 7.20 28.84 13.19
C ALA A 83 6.35 27.56 13.23
N VAL A 84 5.21 27.54 12.52
CA VAL A 84 4.40 26.33 12.32
C VAL A 84 5.19 25.26 11.56
N LYS A 85 5.86 25.64 10.46
CA LYS A 85 6.68 24.73 9.66
C LYS A 85 7.75 24.07 10.50
N GLU A 86 8.53 24.86 11.23
CA GLU A 86 9.57 24.36 12.12
C GLU A 86 9.01 23.45 13.21
N SER A 87 7.80 23.73 13.72
CA SER A 87 7.17 22.95 14.77
C SER A 87 6.56 21.62 14.32
N ILE A 88 6.26 21.46 13.02
CA ILE A 88 5.54 20.29 12.50
C ILE A 88 6.33 19.48 11.46
N GLN A 89 7.17 20.10 10.64
CA GLN A 89 7.84 19.45 9.52
C GLN A 89 8.91 18.48 10.02
N LEU A 90 8.85 17.22 9.55
CA LEU A 90 9.78 16.13 9.89
C LEU A 90 9.90 15.86 11.40
N LYS A 91 8.95 16.33 12.22
CA LYS A 91 8.90 16.08 13.66
C LYS A 91 7.93 14.95 13.98
N ARG A 92 8.37 14.05 14.87
CA ARG A 92 7.52 12.96 15.35
C ARG A 92 6.48 13.48 16.33
N ASN A 93 5.30 12.87 16.31
CA ASN A 93 4.21 13.14 17.26
C ASN A 93 3.81 14.62 17.36
N ALA A 94 3.96 15.38 16.27
CA ALA A 94 3.56 16.78 16.21
C ALA A 94 2.09 16.88 15.75
N SER A 95 1.15 16.79 16.70
CA SER A 95 -0.26 17.04 16.38
C SER A 95 -0.53 18.54 16.24
N ILE A 96 -1.61 18.91 15.53
CA ILE A 96 -2.03 20.32 15.42
C ILE A 96 -2.24 20.94 16.81
N ARG A 97 -2.75 20.15 17.76
CA ARG A 97 -2.96 20.58 19.14
C ARG A 97 -1.64 20.86 19.86
N ASP A 98 -0.66 19.97 19.74
CA ASP A 98 0.64 20.11 20.39
C ASP A 98 1.43 21.29 19.80
N VAL A 99 1.38 21.45 18.48
CA VAL A 99 1.98 22.60 17.79
C VAL A 99 1.32 23.90 18.25
N ASN A 100 -0.01 23.92 18.37
CA ASN A 100 -0.73 25.09 18.88
C ASN A 100 -0.35 25.43 20.33
N ALA A 101 -0.18 24.44 21.20
CA ALA A 101 0.27 24.66 22.57
C ALA A 101 1.68 25.27 22.61
N LYS A 102 2.64 24.69 21.87
CA LYS A 102 4.02 25.20 21.78
C LYS A 102 4.09 26.63 21.25
N LEU A 103 3.30 26.95 20.22
CA LEU A 103 3.27 28.31 19.68
C LEU A 103 2.66 29.31 20.68
N ARG A 104 1.69 28.89 21.53
CA ARG A 104 1.18 29.74 22.61
C ARG A 104 2.24 30.03 23.67
N GLU A 105 3.04 29.03 24.05
CA GLU A 105 4.16 29.20 24.98
C GLU A 105 5.22 30.16 24.42
N GLN A 106 5.42 30.15 23.11
CA GLN A 106 6.28 31.09 22.39
C GLN A 106 5.66 32.49 22.20
N GLY A 107 4.49 32.75 22.78
CA GLY A 107 3.84 34.07 22.74
C GLY A 107 2.96 34.34 21.51
N TYR A 108 2.79 33.37 20.60
CA TYR A 108 1.93 33.56 19.43
C TYR A 108 0.45 33.53 19.82
N LYS A 109 -0.32 34.50 19.32
CA LYS A 109 -1.79 34.46 19.36
C LYS A 109 -2.30 33.44 18.33
N THR A 110 -2.61 32.22 18.78
CA THR A 110 -2.91 31.10 17.88
C THR A 110 -4.14 30.26 18.30
N SER A 111 -4.71 29.58 17.31
CA SER A 111 -5.74 28.54 17.46
C SER A 111 -5.40 27.32 16.58
N SER A 112 -6.02 26.18 16.85
CA SER A 112 -5.87 24.97 16.02
C SER A 112 -6.21 25.22 14.54
N ASN A 113 -7.18 26.10 14.26
CA ASN A 113 -7.54 26.48 12.90
C ASN A 113 -6.46 27.33 12.22
N ALA A 114 -5.78 28.20 12.95
CA ALA A 114 -4.65 28.97 12.41
C ALA A 114 -3.48 28.06 12.03
N VAL A 115 -3.14 27.09 12.90
CA VAL A 115 -2.13 26.07 12.63
C VAL A 115 -2.53 25.19 11.44
N TRP A 116 -3.80 24.78 11.35
CA TRP A 116 -4.31 24.00 10.22
C TRP A 116 -4.20 24.76 8.90
N ARG A 117 -4.57 26.06 8.86
CA ARG A 117 -4.43 26.90 7.66
C ARG A 117 -2.97 27.05 7.24
N ALA A 118 -2.08 27.35 8.18
CA ALA A 118 -0.65 27.46 7.91
C ALA A 118 -0.06 26.14 7.37
N LYS A 119 -0.44 24.99 7.97
CA LYS A 119 -0.10 23.67 7.44
C LYS A 119 -0.59 23.46 6.00
N THR A 120 -1.84 23.85 5.70
CA THR A 120 -2.44 23.74 4.36
C THR A 120 -1.72 24.61 3.34
N GLU A 121 -1.32 25.83 3.72
CA GLU A 121 -0.55 26.75 2.89
C GLU A 121 0.86 26.23 2.60
N LEU A 122 1.51 25.62 3.61
CA LEU A 122 2.78 24.90 3.45
C LEU A 122 2.64 23.60 2.65
N LYS A 123 1.42 23.21 2.25
CA LYS A 123 1.10 21.96 1.55
C LYS A 123 1.61 20.71 2.29
N LEU A 124 1.70 20.78 3.62
CA LEU A 124 2.19 19.65 4.42
C LEU A 124 1.10 18.59 4.54
N LYS A 125 1.44 17.38 4.08
CA LYS A 125 0.57 16.21 4.19
C LYS A 125 0.97 15.38 5.41
N TRP A 126 -0.03 14.79 6.05
CA TRP A 126 0.22 13.79 7.08
C TRP A 126 0.48 12.45 6.41
N TRP A 127 1.58 11.81 6.79
CA TRP A 127 1.97 10.49 6.30
C TRP A 127 1.95 9.52 7.47
N LYS A 128 1.11 8.47 7.36
CA LYS A 128 1.04 7.43 8.39
C LYS A 128 2.38 6.72 8.48
N ARG A 129 2.88 6.52 9.70
CA ARG A 129 4.06 5.68 9.93
C ARG A 129 3.73 4.26 9.49
N GLN A 130 4.62 3.71 8.68
CA GLN A 130 4.52 2.33 8.26
C GLN A 130 5.21 1.42 9.29
N THR A 131 4.57 0.28 9.58
CA THR A 131 5.17 -0.76 10.41
C THR A 131 6.11 -1.60 9.56
N VAL A 132 7.32 -1.83 10.07
CA VAL A 132 8.37 -2.67 9.46
C VAL A 132 8.82 -3.69 10.50
N GLN A 133 9.41 -4.78 10.02
CA GLN A 133 10.10 -5.75 10.86
C GLN A 133 11.24 -5.06 11.63
N LYS A 134 11.30 -5.32 12.93
CA LYS A 134 12.39 -4.80 13.77
C LYS A 134 13.68 -5.52 13.41
N LEU A 135 14.71 -4.78 13.00
CA LEU A 135 16.04 -5.29 12.63
C LEU A 135 17.09 -4.73 13.59
N THR A 136 17.98 -5.59 14.10
CA THR A 136 19.21 -5.16 14.81
C THR A 136 20.28 -4.72 13.79
N ASN A 137 21.35 -4.08 14.24
CA ASN A 137 22.43 -3.65 13.34
C ASN A 137 23.14 -4.86 12.73
N GLU A 138 23.35 -5.92 13.51
CA GLU A 138 23.96 -7.18 13.06
C GLU A 138 23.11 -7.81 11.96
N GLN A 139 21.78 -7.83 12.13
CA GLN A 139 20.86 -8.34 11.12
C GLN A 139 20.91 -7.53 9.81
N LYS A 140 21.06 -6.21 9.89
CA LYS A 140 21.21 -5.36 8.69
C LYS A 140 22.53 -5.66 7.96
N VAL A 141 23.63 -5.78 8.70
CA VAL A 141 24.94 -6.12 8.12
C VAL A 141 24.88 -7.49 7.44
N GLN A 142 24.31 -8.50 8.12
CA GLN A 142 24.14 -9.84 7.55
C GLN A 142 23.28 -9.84 6.29
N ARG A 143 22.17 -9.09 6.29
CA ARG A 143 21.33 -8.90 5.10
C ARG A 143 22.13 -8.34 3.92
N VAL A 144 23.01 -7.35 4.13
CA VAL A 144 23.86 -6.79 3.06
C VAL A 144 24.89 -7.80 2.56
N ILE A 145 25.57 -8.50 3.47
CA ILE A 145 26.59 -9.52 3.11
C ILE A 145 25.95 -10.60 2.25
N ILE A 146 24.83 -11.16 2.71
CA ILE A 146 24.12 -12.23 2.01
C ILE A 146 23.54 -11.72 0.70
N ALA A 147 23.00 -10.50 0.66
CA ALA A 147 22.50 -9.94 -0.59
C ALA A 147 23.59 -9.77 -1.65
N LYS A 148 24.79 -9.33 -1.25
CA LYS A 148 25.95 -9.28 -2.16
C LYS A 148 26.36 -10.68 -2.61
N LYS A 149 26.44 -11.64 -1.69
CA LYS A 149 26.83 -13.03 -1.98
C LYS A 149 25.85 -13.70 -2.95
N LEU A 150 24.56 -13.65 -2.68
CA LEU A 150 23.52 -14.20 -3.54
C LEU A 150 23.53 -13.55 -4.94
N ARG A 151 23.68 -12.23 -5.02
CA ARG A 151 23.83 -11.55 -6.32
C ARG A 151 25.09 -11.97 -7.07
N ASN A 152 26.19 -12.29 -6.39
CA ASN A 152 27.39 -12.78 -7.04
C ASN A 152 27.21 -14.22 -7.56
N ILE A 153 26.70 -15.13 -6.71
CA ILE A 153 26.52 -16.56 -7.04
C ILE A 153 25.47 -16.75 -8.15
N PHE A 154 24.34 -16.05 -8.01
CA PHE A 154 23.21 -16.21 -8.91
C PHE A 154 23.22 -15.21 -10.07
N GLY A 155 23.87 -14.04 -9.95
CA GLY A 155 24.18 -13.05 -11.01
C GLY A 155 23.23 -11.85 -11.12
N THR A 156 22.95 -11.38 -12.35
CA THR A 156 21.73 -10.64 -12.75
C THR A 156 21.31 -11.05 -14.17
N LYS A 157 20.03 -10.91 -14.55
CA LYS A 157 19.55 -11.25 -15.91
C LYS A 157 20.33 -10.45 -16.97
N LYS A 158 21.00 -11.13 -17.89
CA LYS A 158 21.68 -10.54 -19.06
C LYS A 158 21.01 -11.10 -20.33
N GLY A 159 20.38 -10.24 -21.13
CA GLY A 159 19.94 -10.53 -22.51
C GLY A 159 19.13 -11.82 -22.70
N GLY A 160 17.92 -11.92 -22.13
CA GLY A 160 16.93 -12.95 -22.49
C GLY A 160 17.25 -14.41 -22.11
N LYS A 161 18.45 -14.74 -21.61
CA LYS A 161 18.82 -16.11 -21.21
C LYS A 161 18.24 -16.49 -19.85
N LEU A 162 17.89 -17.77 -19.70
CA LEU A 162 17.55 -18.38 -18.42
C LEU A 162 18.66 -18.09 -17.40
N TYR A 163 18.22 -17.68 -16.22
CA TYR A 163 19.05 -17.06 -15.20
C TYR A 163 18.93 -17.92 -13.93
N LYS A 164 19.98 -18.03 -13.09
CA LYS A 164 20.03 -19.07 -12.04
C LYS A 164 18.84 -19.06 -11.06
N TRP A 165 18.17 -17.92 -10.88
CA TRP A 165 16.96 -17.82 -10.08
C TRP A 165 15.75 -18.56 -10.66
N ASN A 166 15.75 -18.87 -11.96
CA ASN A 166 14.67 -19.59 -12.61
C ASN A 166 14.59 -21.06 -12.13
N TYR A 167 15.68 -21.55 -11.56
CA TYR A 167 15.79 -22.87 -10.96
C TYR A 167 15.45 -22.88 -9.47
N VAL A 168 15.25 -21.71 -8.85
CA VAL A 168 14.95 -21.61 -7.42
C VAL A 168 13.49 -21.98 -7.16
N LEU A 169 13.30 -22.89 -6.20
CA LEU A 169 12.03 -23.15 -5.55
C LEU A 169 12.06 -22.46 -4.18
N ASN A 170 11.43 -21.28 -4.11
CA ASN A 170 11.29 -20.52 -2.87
C ASN A 170 10.07 -21.04 -2.10
N THR A 171 10.31 -21.67 -0.95
CA THR A 171 9.26 -22.29 -0.12
C THR A 171 9.15 -21.59 1.23
N ASP A 172 7.96 -21.66 1.82
CA ASP A 172 7.70 -21.09 3.14
C ASP A 172 6.45 -21.68 3.81
N PHE A 173 6.35 -21.49 5.12
CA PHE A 173 5.13 -21.69 5.90
C PHE A 173 4.36 -20.39 6.00
N SER A 174 3.08 -20.42 5.67
CA SER A 174 2.25 -19.23 5.82
C SER A 174 2.08 -18.86 7.29
N GLY A 175 1.92 -17.56 7.55
CA GLY A 175 1.24 -17.13 8.77
C GLY A 175 -0.18 -17.72 8.87
N ALA A 176 -0.76 -17.66 10.05
CA ALA A 176 -2.12 -18.16 10.32
C ALA A 176 -3.18 -17.52 9.40
N PHE A 177 -4.00 -18.35 8.76
CA PHE A 177 -5.27 -17.96 8.13
C PHE A 177 -6.43 -18.30 9.07
N THR A 178 -7.34 -17.35 9.31
CA THR A 178 -8.42 -17.47 10.29
C THR A 178 -9.80 -17.42 9.62
N LEU A 179 -10.81 -17.99 10.28
CA LEU A 179 -12.21 -18.01 9.79
C LEU A 179 -12.82 -16.61 9.66
N SER A 180 -12.45 -15.69 10.55
CA SER A 180 -12.80 -14.29 10.39
C SER A 180 -11.57 -13.52 9.90
N PRO A 181 -11.73 -12.64 8.91
CA PRO A 181 -10.65 -11.80 8.46
C PRO A 181 -10.30 -10.80 9.58
N GLN A 182 -9.03 -10.44 9.68
CA GLN A 182 -8.65 -9.21 10.38
C GLN A 182 -9.15 -8.05 9.51
N GLY A 183 -10.37 -7.59 9.76
CA GLY A 183 -10.93 -6.50 8.99
C GLY A 183 -10.14 -5.21 9.19
N ASN A 184 -10.25 -4.32 8.21
CA ASN A 184 -9.57 -3.03 8.26
C ASN A 184 -10.36 -2.13 9.21
N GLN A 185 -9.89 -1.99 10.44
CA GLN A 185 -10.53 -1.11 11.44
C GLN A 185 -10.82 0.30 10.90
N HIS A 186 -10.09 0.77 9.89
CA HIS A 186 -10.33 2.08 9.27
C HIS A 186 -11.54 2.14 8.32
N ASN A 187 -11.98 1.01 7.74
CA ASN A 187 -13.05 0.96 6.74
C ASN A 187 -14.28 0.17 7.21
N GLU A 188 -14.29 -0.30 8.47
CA GLU A 188 -15.44 -0.97 9.09
C GLU A 188 -16.52 0.01 9.61
N GLY A 189 -16.31 1.32 9.44
CA GLY A 189 -17.28 2.34 9.84
C GLY A 189 -18.48 2.41 8.89
N VAL A 190 -19.66 2.65 9.46
CA VAL A 190 -20.90 2.94 8.73
C VAL A 190 -21.18 4.44 8.77
N TYR A 191 -21.67 4.99 7.66
CA TYR A 191 -22.19 6.36 7.63
C TYR A 191 -23.64 6.35 8.15
N ALA A 192 -23.90 7.12 9.21
CA ALA A 192 -25.23 7.30 9.79
C ALA A 192 -25.35 8.72 10.36
N GLU A 193 -26.57 9.26 10.42
CA GLU A 193 -26.84 10.59 11.00
C GLU A 193 -26.62 10.58 12.53
N SER A 194 -26.98 9.48 13.20
CA SER A 194 -26.68 9.24 14.61
C SER A 194 -26.18 7.83 14.86
N SER A 195 -25.35 7.69 15.90
CA SER A 195 -24.91 6.37 16.39
C SER A 195 -26.01 5.52 17.03
N LEU A 196 -27.17 6.13 17.29
CA LEU A 196 -28.37 5.47 17.81
C LEU A 196 -29.15 4.74 16.71
N ASP A 197 -29.04 5.20 15.46
CA ASP A 197 -29.78 4.65 14.32
C ASP A 197 -29.09 3.43 13.70
N ILE A 198 -27.87 3.12 14.16
CA ILE A 198 -27.06 2.01 13.64
C ILE A 198 -27.54 0.71 14.30
N PRO A 199 -28.08 -0.26 13.52
CA PRO A 199 -28.46 -1.57 14.03
C PRO A 199 -27.30 -2.27 14.74
N TYR A 200 -27.60 -3.09 15.74
CA TYR A 200 -26.59 -3.75 16.58
C TYR A 200 -25.58 -4.55 15.76
N GLU A 201 -26.06 -5.27 14.74
CA GLU A 201 -25.27 -6.06 13.79
C GLU A 201 -24.31 -5.22 12.92
N LEU A 202 -24.64 -3.94 12.66
CA LEU A 202 -23.74 -3.01 11.95
C LEU A 202 -22.81 -2.25 12.90
N LYS A 203 -23.19 -2.18 14.18
CA LYS A 203 -22.43 -1.49 15.24
C LYS A 203 -21.37 -2.38 15.89
N THR A 204 -21.56 -3.71 15.84
CA THR A 204 -20.75 -4.66 16.58
C THR A 204 -20.16 -5.74 15.68
N THR A 205 -18.95 -6.20 16.01
CA THR A 205 -18.34 -7.37 15.39
C THR A 205 -17.80 -8.25 16.51
N SER A 206 -18.25 -9.51 16.55
CA SER A 206 -17.75 -10.48 17.52
C SER A 206 -16.33 -10.92 17.13
N LYS A 207 -15.36 -10.69 18.03
CA LYS A 207 -13.98 -11.18 17.88
C LYS A 207 -13.74 -12.30 18.87
N GLN A 208 -13.56 -13.52 18.37
CA GLN A 208 -13.15 -14.64 19.20
C GLN A 208 -11.66 -14.49 19.55
N LYS A 209 -11.32 -14.50 20.84
CA LYS A 209 -9.95 -14.27 21.34
C LYS A 209 -8.92 -15.28 20.82
N PHE A 210 -9.36 -16.51 20.56
CA PHE A 210 -8.55 -17.61 20.02
C PHE A 210 -9.28 -18.24 18.84
N GLN A 211 -9.23 -17.57 17.68
CA GLN A 211 -9.82 -18.14 16.46
C GLN A 211 -9.04 -19.37 16.00
N LYS A 212 -9.77 -20.38 15.54
CA LYS A 212 -9.17 -21.49 14.81
C LYS A 212 -8.47 -20.93 13.58
N SER A 213 -7.20 -21.29 13.43
CA SER A 213 -6.38 -20.93 12.29
C SER A 213 -5.80 -22.15 11.61
N ILE A 214 -5.46 -22.01 10.34
CA ILE A 214 -4.70 -23.00 9.59
C ILE A 214 -3.34 -22.47 9.17
N MET A 215 -2.34 -23.34 9.26
CA MET A 215 -1.00 -23.16 8.72
C MET A 215 -0.89 -23.88 7.37
N LEU A 216 -0.37 -23.16 6.39
CA LEU A 216 -0.17 -23.68 5.03
C LEU A 216 1.32 -23.82 4.74
N TRP A 217 1.67 -24.74 3.87
CA TRP A 217 3.00 -24.80 3.25
C TRP A 217 2.85 -24.75 1.73
N GLY A 218 3.72 -23.97 1.10
CA GLY A 218 3.79 -23.87 -0.34
C GLY A 218 5.08 -23.21 -0.78
N GLY A 219 5.20 -23.05 -2.09
CA GLY A 219 6.35 -22.48 -2.73
C GLY A 219 6.02 -21.88 -4.08
N LEU A 220 7.00 -21.19 -4.61
CA LEU A 220 6.95 -20.46 -5.85
C LEU A 220 8.23 -20.73 -6.64
N SER A 221 8.08 -20.98 -7.93
CA SER A 221 9.18 -21.15 -8.87
C SER A 221 8.86 -20.46 -10.20
N TYR A 222 9.83 -20.47 -11.12
CA TYR A 222 9.61 -19.98 -12.47
C TYR A 222 8.61 -20.83 -13.28
N GLN A 223 8.35 -22.07 -12.85
CA GLN A 223 7.34 -22.96 -13.44
C GLN A 223 5.93 -22.70 -12.90
N GLY A 224 5.77 -21.78 -11.94
CA GLY A 224 4.52 -21.50 -11.25
C GLY A 224 4.58 -21.81 -9.77
N LEU A 225 3.41 -21.86 -9.15
CA LEU A 225 3.25 -22.24 -7.75
C LEU A 225 3.53 -23.73 -7.53
N PHE A 226 3.99 -24.04 -6.32
CA PHE A 226 4.27 -25.39 -5.86
C PHE A 226 3.62 -25.62 -4.48
N PRO A 227 2.83 -26.68 -4.30
CA PRO A 227 2.29 -27.55 -5.35
C PRO A 227 1.29 -26.80 -6.23
N LYS A 228 1.20 -27.18 -7.52
CA LYS A 228 0.40 -26.49 -8.54
C LYS A 228 -1.10 -26.50 -8.19
N GLN A 229 -1.61 -27.64 -7.73
CA GLN A 229 -3.07 -27.81 -7.60
C GLN A 229 -3.62 -27.35 -6.26
N SER A 230 -2.85 -27.53 -5.19
CA SER A 230 -3.24 -27.14 -3.85
C SER A 230 -1.99 -27.03 -2.98
N LEU A 231 -1.95 -25.99 -2.17
CA LEU A 231 -1.03 -25.92 -1.04
C LEU A 231 -1.29 -27.07 -0.07
N ILE A 232 -0.30 -27.30 0.80
CA ILE A 232 -0.39 -28.32 1.83
C ILE A 232 -0.93 -27.70 3.11
N PHE A 233 -2.00 -28.29 3.65
CA PHE A 233 -2.57 -27.92 4.95
C PHE A 233 -1.77 -28.62 6.04
N VAL A 234 -0.86 -27.89 6.67
CA VAL A 234 0.12 -28.47 7.60
C VAL A 234 -0.56 -29.08 8.82
N ASP A 235 -1.63 -28.45 9.31
CA ASP A 235 -2.38 -28.98 10.45
C ASP A 235 -3.06 -30.31 10.13
N GLU A 236 -3.59 -30.48 8.92
CA GLU A 236 -4.17 -31.77 8.49
C GLU A 236 -3.10 -32.86 8.47
N TRP A 237 -1.92 -32.55 7.93
CA TRP A 237 -0.82 -33.49 7.90
C TRP A 237 -0.33 -33.85 9.31
N LEU A 238 -0.23 -32.87 10.22
CA LEU A 238 0.14 -33.10 11.61
C LEU A 238 -0.84 -34.02 12.33
N GLU A 239 -2.15 -33.87 12.09
CA GLU A 239 -3.16 -34.75 12.63
C GLU A 239 -3.09 -36.16 12.03
N LEU A 240 -2.78 -36.31 10.74
CA LEU A 240 -2.61 -37.62 10.11
C LEU A 240 -1.44 -38.42 10.69
N ILE A 241 -0.35 -37.75 11.09
CA ILE A 241 0.82 -38.41 11.69
C ILE A 241 0.75 -38.47 13.22
N ARG A 242 -0.37 -38.04 13.82
CA ARG A 242 -0.58 -38.08 15.27
C ARG A 242 -0.44 -39.53 15.76
N PRO A 243 0.44 -39.82 16.73
CA PRO A 243 0.48 -41.14 17.36
C PRO A 243 -0.88 -41.45 18.00
N GLN A 244 -1.41 -42.65 17.79
CA GLN A 244 -2.73 -43.05 18.33
C GLN A 244 -2.80 -42.92 19.86
N CYS A 245 -1.67 -43.13 20.54
CA CYS A 245 -1.56 -43.00 22.00
C CYS A 245 -1.43 -41.55 22.51
N SER A 246 -1.40 -40.55 21.64
CA SER A 246 -1.25 -39.15 22.05
C SER A 246 -2.61 -38.51 22.40
N ASP A 247 -2.63 -37.69 23.46
CA ASP A 247 -3.84 -36.98 23.88
C ASP A 247 -4.33 -36.06 22.74
N PRO A 248 -5.56 -36.26 22.21
CA PRO A 248 -6.09 -35.45 21.11
C PRO A 248 -6.29 -33.98 21.49
N ARG A 249 -6.34 -33.65 22.78
CA ARG A 249 -6.43 -32.27 23.29
C ARG A 249 -5.07 -31.55 23.25
N LYS A 250 -3.97 -32.28 23.16
CA LYS A 250 -2.62 -31.69 23.09
C LYS A 250 -2.31 -31.29 21.66
N LYS A 251 -1.87 -30.04 21.52
CA LYS A 251 -1.38 -29.50 20.24
C LYS A 251 -0.12 -30.23 19.82
N ILE A 252 -0.10 -30.65 18.56
CA ILE A 252 1.11 -31.16 17.90
C ILE A 252 1.86 -29.97 17.30
N TYR A 253 3.17 -29.93 17.52
CA TYR A 253 4.04 -28.89 16.98
C TYR A 253 4.83 -29.41 15.77
N PHE A 254 5.11 -28.53 14.81
CA PHE A 254 5.98 -28.87 13.69
C PHE A 254 7.45 -28.82 14.14
N THR A 255 8.00 -29.96 14.57
CA THR A 255 9.41 -30.09 15.03
C THR A 255 10.36 -30.35 13.86
N GLY A 256 11.68 -30.33 14.07
CA GLY A 256 12.65 -30.64 13.02
C GLY A 256 12.52 -32.06 12.48
N ASP A 257 12.25 -33.06 13.32
CA ASP A 257 11.99 -34.45 12.87
C ASP A 257 10.72 -34.54 12.01
N ARG A 258 9.67 -33.80 12.38
CA ARG A 258 8.45 -33.73 11.60
C ARG A 258 8.68 -33.00 10.28
N TYR A 259 9.44 -31.90 10.28
CA TYR A 259 9.85 -31.24 9.04
C TYR A 259 10.66 -32.19 8.14
N ALA A 260 11.60 -32.94 8.70
CA ALA A 260 12.37 -33.93 7.95
C ALA A 260 11.50 -35.02 7.34
N ARG A 261 10.53 -35.56 8.12
CA ARG A 261 9.54 -36.51 7.61
C ARG A 261 8.68 -35.90 6.50
N PHE A 262 8.19 -34.68 6.73
CA PHE A 262 7.39 -33.92 5.77
C PHE A 262 8.11 -33.73 4.43
N ILE A 263 9.40 -33.37 4.47
CA ILE A 263 10.24 -33.22 3.28
C ILE A 263 10.38 -34.55 2.54
N ARG A 264 10.72 -35.64 3.25
CA ARG A 264 10.94 -36.95 2.64
C ARG A 264 9.67 -37.61 2.09
N THR A 265 8.51 -37.29 2.65
CA THR A 265 7.25 -37.90 2.22
C THR A 265 6.48 -36.97 1.29
N ILE A 266 5.91 -35.89 1.83
CA ILE A 266 4.96 -35.06 1.11
C ILE A 266 5.65 -34.19 0.06
N VAL A 267 6.76 -33.53 0.41
CA VAL A 267 7.45 -32.64 -0.53
C VAL A 267 8.14 -33.44 -1.62
N ALA A 268 8.81 -34.54 -1.28
CA ALA A 268 9.47 -35.40 -2.27
C ALA A 268 8.49 -35.97 -3.31
N ASP A 269 7.36 -36.52 -2.87
CA ASP A 269 6.32 -37.07 -3.76
C ASP A 269 5.77 -36.02 -4.73
N LYS A 270 5.43 -34.84 -4.21
CA LYS A 270 4.94 -33.72 -5.04
C LYS A 270 6.01 -33.15 -5.95
N ALA A 271 7.25 -33.06 -5.48
CA ALA A 271 8.35 -32.53 -6.28
C ALA A 271 8.66 -33.47 -7.46
N ALA A 272 8.68 -34.79 -7.22
CA ALA A 272 8.92 -35.80 -8.25
C ALA A 272 7.85 -35.79 -9.34
N THR A 273 6.60 -35.50 -8.99
CA THR A 273 5.47 -35.46 -9.93
C THR A 273 5.31 -34.12 -10.64
N GLU A 274 5.62 -32.99 -9.99
CA GLU A 274 5.24 -31.66 -10.50
C GLU A 274 6.40 -30.81 -11.04
N LEU A 275 7.64 -31.04 -10.60
CA LEU A 275 8.80 -30.19 -10.91
C LEU A 275 9.75 -30.79 -11.97
N GLY A 276 9.49 -32.02 -12.41
CA GLY A 276 10.34 -32.75 -13.34
C GLY A 276 11.68 -33.12 -12.70
N SER A 277 12.80 -32.82 -13.37
CA SER A 277 14.13 -33.18 -12.86
C SER A 277 14.54 -32.32 -11.67
N LEU A 278 14.54 -32.92 -10.47
CA LEU A 278 14.98 -32.27 -9.22
C LEU A 278 16.46 -31.87 -9.23
N ARG A 279 17.27 -32.42 -10.16
CA ARG A 279 18.66 -31.98 -10.40
C ARG A 279 18.74 -30.52 -10.83
N ASN A 280 17.67 -29.97 -11.39
CA ASN A 280 17.62 -28.58 -11.84
C ASN A 280 16.88 -27.68 -10.84
N VAL A 281 16.48 -28.20 -9.67
CA VAL A 281 15.78 -27.40 -8.65
C VAL A 281 16.77 -26.99 -7.57
N ILE A 282 16.83 -25.69 -7.28
CA ILE A 282 17.57 -25.12 -6.17
C ILE A 282 16.58 -24.83 -5.06
N PHE A 283 16.58 -25.68 -4.02
CA PHE A 283 15.67 -25.52 -2.90
C PHE A 283 16.05 -24.31 -2.04
N GLN A 284 15.05 -23.50 -1.65
CA GLN A 284 15.24 -22.42 -0.69
C GLN A 284 14.09 -22.39 0.31
N ASP A 285 14.48 -22.20 1.57
CA ASP A 285 13.62 -22.13 2.76
C ASP A 285 14.18 -21.08 3.76
N ASP A 286 13.48 -20.84 4.87
CA ASP A 286 13.82 -19.78 5.83
C ASP A 286 14.72 -20.27 6.98
N GLN A 287 15.26 -19.33 7.75
CA GLN A 287 16.16 -19.64 8.89
C GLN A 287 15.44 -20.12 10.16
N ASP A 288 14.21 -20.65 10.06
CA ASP A 288 13.52 -21.20 11.23
C ASP A 288 14.33 -22.36 11.85
N PRO A 289 14.55 -22.35 13.18
CA PRO A 289 15.32 -23.38 13.87
C PRO A 289 14.95 -24.82 13.50
N LYS A 290 13.66 -25.11 13.28
CA LYS A 290 13.20 -26.47 12.93
C LYS A 290 13.76 -26.94 11.58
N GLN A 291 14.00 -26.02 10.65
CA GLN A 291 14.54 -26.26 9.30
C GLN A 291 16.07 -26.31 9.30
N ARG A 292 16.70 -25.89 10.40
CA ARG A 292 18.16 -25.82 10.58
C ARG A 292 18.70 -26.95 11.46
N MET A 293 17.84 -27.81 11.99
CA MET A 293 18.25 -29.06 12.64
C MET A 293 18.90 -30.01 11.62
N GLN A 294 19.94 -30.75 12.04
CA GLN A 294 20.67 -31.67 11.16
C GLN A 294 19.76 -32.68 10.44
N VAL A 295 18.74 -33.20 11.14
CA VAL A 295 17.77 -34.15 10.57
C VAL A 295 16.98 -33.55 9.40
N ALA A 296 16.64 -32.26 9.49
CA ALA A 296 15.93 -31.51 8.47
C ALA A 296 16.86 -31.18 7.29
N LEU A 297 18.08 -30.71 7.57
CA LEU A 297 19.09 -30.44 6.54
C LEU A 297 19.41 -31.69 5.72
N ASN A 298 19.57 -32.84 6.38
CA ASN A 298 19.81 -34.12 5.73
C ASN A 298 18.61 -34.57 4.89
N ALA A 299 17.38 -34.33 5.34
CA ALA A 299 16.17 -34.62 4.56
C ALA A 299 16.11 -33.80 3.27
N VAL A 300 16.37 -32.49 3.35
CA VAL A 300 16.40 -31.61 2.18
C VAL A 300 17.51 -32.05 1.22
N LYS A 301 18.73 -32.32 1.70
CA LYS A 301 19.85 -32.78 0.87
C LYS A 301 19.57 -34.11 0.17
N HIS A 302 18.79 -34.98 0.78
CA HIS A 302 18.39 -36.25 0.18
C HIS A 302 17.38 -36.08 -0.96
N VAL A 303 16.47 -35.10 -0.84
CA VAL A 303 15.41 -34.85 -1.85
C VAL A 303 15.88 -33.91 -2.96
N PHE A 304 16.60 -32.84 -2.60
CA PHE A 304 17.07 -31.79 -3.50
C PHE A 304 18.59 -31.77 -3.51
N ILE A 305 19.17 -32.05 -4.68
CA ILE A 305 20.63 -32.06 -4.88
C ILE A 305 21.20 -30.64 -4.73
N ASN A 306 20.48 -29.63 -5.22
CA ASN A 306 20.87 -28.24 -5.10
C ASN A 306 19.99 -27.51 -4.09
N ARG A 307 20.60 -26.66 -3.27
CA ARG A 307 19.92 -25.76 -2.36
C ARG A 307 20.69 -24.45 -2.22
N ILE A 308 20.01 -23.40 -1.78
CA ILE A 308 20.70 -22.28 -1.18
C ILE A 308 21.25 -22.73 0.18
N GLU A 309 22.51 -22.40 0.45
CA GLU A 309 23.17 -22.77 1.69
C GLU A 309 22.39 -22.22 2.89
N PRO A 310 22.17 -23.00 3.96
CA PRO A 310 21.38 -22.57 5.12
C PRO A 310 21.81 -21.22 5.71
N GLU A 311 23.11 -20.94 5.69
CA GLU A 311 23.74 -19.72 6.19
C GLU A 311 23.43 -18.52 5.30
N ASP A 312 23.16 -18.75 4.00
CA ASP A 312 22.81 -17.72 3.01
C ASP A 312 21.30 -17.41 2.98
N CYS A 313 20.48 -18.13 3.74
CA CYS A 313 19.07 -17.82 3.95
C CYS A 313 18.87 -16.84 5.11
N ALA A 314 19.53 -15.66 5.08
CA ALA A 314 19.61 -14.75 6.24
C ALA A 314 18.27 -14.59 6.98
N ALA A 315 18.33 -14.60 8.30
CA ALA A 315 17.19 -14.23 9.13
C ALA A 315 16.58 -12.92 8.64
N LYS A 316 15.25 -12.87 8.60
CA LYS A 316 14.47 -11.66 8.31
C LYS A 316 14.60 -11.15 6.86
N LEU A 317 14.85 -12.00 5.86
CA LEU A 317 14.84 -11.66 4.41
C LEU A 317 13.48 -11.86 3.70
N ALA A 318 12.37 -11.91 4.45
CA ALA A 318 11.03 -12.12 3.89
C ALA A 318 10.64 -11.10 2.79
N ASP A 319 11.13 -9.86 2.90
CA ASP A 319 10.91 -8.81 1.90
C ASP A 319 11.63 -9.02 0.56
N VAL A 320 12.59 -9.97 0.49
CA VAL A 320 13.24 -10.38 -0.74
C VAL A 320 12.48 -11.54 -1.40
N TRP A 321 12.04 -12.52 -0.62
CA TRP A 321 11.50 -13.77 -1.13
C TRP A 321 10.06 -13.62 -1.66
N PRO A 322 9.77 -14.05 -2.90
CA PRO A 322 8.50 -13.77 -3.54
C PRO A 322 7.30 -14.59 -3.03
N ILE A 323 7.51 -15.70 -2.33
CA ILE A 323 6.43 -16.48 -1.69
C ILE A 323 5.61 -15.62 -0.70
N GLU A 324 6.25 -14.64 -0.06
CA GLU A 324 5.58 -13.67 0.83
C GLU A 324 4.62 -12.75 0.07
N ASN A 325 4.91 -12.44 -1.20
CA ASN A 325 3.97 -11.73 -2.06
C ASN A 325 2.75 -12.61 -2.39
N VAL A 326 2.93 -13.91 -2.55
CA VAL A 326 1.83 -14.86 -2.77
C VAL A 326 0.96 -14.92 -1.52
N TRP A 327 1.55 -15.01 -0.33
CA TRP A 327 0.81 -14.95 0.94
C TRP A 327 0.04 -13.64 1.11
N GLY A 328 0.67 -12.49 0.82
CA GLY A 328 0.03 -11.19 0.86
C GLY A 328 -1.15 -11.10 -0.12
N ALA A 329 -0.95 -11.50 -1.37
CA ALA A 329 -1.99 -11.50 -2.39
C ALA A 329 -3.15 -12.45 -2.04
N LEU A 330 -2.85 -13.64 -1.52
CA LEU A 330 -3.88 -14.59 -1.09
C LEU A 330 -4.72 -14.02 0.07
N LYS A 331 -4.08 -13.40 1.07
CA LYS A 331 -4.78 -12.72 2.16
C LYS A 331 -5.66 -11.57 1.67
N GLU A 332 -5.16 -10.76 0.73
CA GLU A 332 -5.95 -9.68 0.13
C GLU A 332 -7.15 -10.21 -0.68
N LYS A 333 -7.01 -11.34 -1.39
CA LYS A 333 -8.13 -11.94 -2.16
C LYS A 333 -9.22 -12.53 -1.26
N LEU A 334 -8.85 -13.01 -0.08
CA LEU A 334 -9.77 -13.56 0.92
C LEU A 334 -10.27 -12.49 1.90
N ARG A 335 -9.78 -11.25 1.78
CA ARG A 335 -10.09 -10.15 2.68
C ARG A 335 -11.60 -9.84 2.66
N GLY A 336 -12.17 -9.68 3.85
CA GLY A 336 -13.58 -9.36 4.04
C GLY A 336 -14.56 -10.54 3.87
N ARG A 337 -14.08 -11.74 3.50
CA ARG A 337 -14.92 -12.93 3.45
C ARG A 337 -15.10 -13.52 4.85
N LEU A 338 -16.33 -13.88 5.20
CA LEU A 338 -16.65 -14.61 6.42
C LEU A 338 -16.81 -16.09 6.09
N TYR A 339 -16.28 -16.95 6.97
CA TYR A 339 -16.36 -18.40 6.82
C TYR A 339 -17.05 -19.01 8.02
N ASP A 340 -18.06 -19.84 7.76
CA ASP A 340 -18.81 -20.54 8.81
C ASP A 340 -17.98 -21.69 9.40
N ASN A 341 -17.12 -22.29 8.57
CA ASN A 341 -16.31 -23.42 8.95
C ASN A 341 -14.98 -23.48 8.21
N MET A 342 -14.10 -24.36 8.69
CA MET A 342 -12.75 -24.49 8.18
C MET A 342 -12.68 -25.07 6.76
N GLU A 343 -13.64 -25.90 6.38
CA GLU A 343 -13.68 -26.50 5.05
C GLU A 343 -13.96 -25.45 3.97
N GLN A 344 -14.90 -24.52 4.23
CA GLN A 344 -15.15 -23.38 3.34
C GLN A 344 -13.89 -22.53 3.14
N LEU A 345 -13.20 -22.17 4.24
CA LEU A 345 -11.94 -21.40 4.16
C LEU A 345 -10.88 -22.15 3.34
N LYS A 346 -10.68 -23.44 3.58
CA LYS A 346 -9.73 -24.28 2.83
C LYS A 346 -10.07 -24.34 1.35
N ASN A 347 -11.34 -24.51 1.01
CA ASN A 347 -11.80 -24.57 -0.37
C ASN A 347 -11.58 -23.26 -1.11
N ASP A 348 -11.85 -22.12 -0.46
CA ASP A 348 -11.58 -20.81 -1.04
C ASP A 348 -10.08 -20.53 -1.21
N ILE A 349 -9.25 -20.89 -0.22
CA ILE A 349 -7.79 -20.84 -0.33
C ILE A 349 -7.32 -21.63 -1.56
N LYS A 350 -7.80 -22.87 -1.74
CA LYS A 350 -7.48 -23.70 -2.91
C LYS A 350 -7.90 -23.03 -4.22
N LYS A 351 -9.12 -22.46 -4.26
CA LYS A 351 -9.64 -21.76 -5.44
C LYS A 351 -8.78 -20.55 -5.80
N GLU A 352 -8.42 -19.71 -4.84
CA GLU A 352 -7.61 -18.52 -5.09
C GLU A 352 -6.16 -18.89 -5.45
N TRP A 353 -5.58 -19.92 -4.83
CA TRP A 353 -4.24 -20.42 -5.16
C TRP A 353 -4.11 -20.80 -6.63
N LYS A 354 -5.10 -21.53 -7.18
CA LYS A 354 -5.12 -21.94 -8.60
C LYS A 354 -5.21 -20.78 -9.60
N LYS A 355 -5.60 -19.57 -9.17
CA LYS A 355 -5.73 -18.40 -10.05
C LYS A 355 -4.40 -17.70 -10.33
N PHE A 356 -3.34 -18.02 -9.60
CA PHE A 356 -2.03 -17.44 -9.88
C PHE A 356 -1.47 -18.01 -11.19
N SER A 357 -1.28 -17.14 -12.17
CA SER A 357 -0.71 -17.55 -13.45
C SER A 357 0.80 -17.80 -13.34
N ILE A 358 1.31 -18.66 -14.21
CA ILE A 358 2.76 -18.90 -14.34
C ILE A 358 3.47 -17.59 -14.67
N LEU A 359 2.89 -16.73 -15.52
CA LEU A 359 3.46 -15.42 -15.86
C LEU A 359 3.64 -14.53 -14.62
N LEU A 360 2.65 -14.48 -13.73
CA LEU A 360 2.75 -13.72 -12.48
C LEU A 360 3.88 -14.28 -11.59
N CYS A 361 3.98 -15.61 -11.52
CA CYS A 361 5.05 -16.29 -10.78
C CYS A 361 6.44 -15.91 -11.32
N GLN A 362 6.61 -15.94 -12.64
CA GLN A 362 7.85 -15.55 -13.32
C GLN A 362 8.21 -14.09 -13.06
N GLN A 363 7.24 -13.18 -13.14
CA GLN A 363 7.43 -11.77 -12.83
C GLN A 363 7.91 -11.56 -11.39
N MET A 364 7.35 -12.29 -10.41
CA MET A 364 7.78 -12.22 -9.03
C MET A 364 9.22 -12.75 -8.83
N MET A 365 9.57 -13.88 -9.46
CA MET A 365 10.91 -14.45 -9.41
C MET A 365 11.96 -13.53 -10.07
N ASP A 366 11.62 -12.90 -11.19
CA ASP A 366 12.50 -11.96 -11.91
C ASP A 366 12.86 -10.71 -11.07
N LYS A 367 12.09 -10.38 -10.03
CA LYS A 367 12.35 -9.24 -9.14
C LYS A 367 13.38 -9.52 -8.04
N ILE A 368 13.71 -10.78 -7.74
CA ILE A 368 14.64 -11.13 -6.64
C ILE A 368 15.98 -10.35 -6.71
N PRO A 369 16.67 -10.27 -7.86
CA PRO A 369 17.96 -9.56 -7.94
C PRO A 369 17.83 -8.06 -7.68
N ALA A 370 16.72 -7.45 -8.13
CA ALA A 370 16.45 -6.03 -7.90
C ALA A 370 16.15 -5.77 -6.42
N ARG A 371 15.39 -6.66 -5.77
CA ARG A 371 15.15 -6.63 -4.32
C ARG A 371 16.47 -6.75 -3.53
N LEU A 372 17.33 -7.70 -3.87
CA LEU A 372 18.66 -7.83 -3.26
C LEU A 372 19.51 -6.57 -3.44
N LYS A 373 19.43 -5.92 -4.61
CA LYS A 373 20.08 -4.62 -4.82
C LYS A 373 19.52 -3.54 -3.89
N LEU A 374 18.20 -3.45 -3.73
CA LEU A 374 17.57 -2.52 -2.79
C LEU A 374 18.02 -2.77 -1.35
N VAL A 375 18.20 -4.03 -0.92
CA VAL A 375 18.73 -4.35 0.41
C VAL A 375 20.12 -3.76 0.59
N ILE A 376 20.98 -3.87 -0.42
CA ILE A 376 22.34 -3.31 -0.40
C ILE A 376 22.27 -1.77 -0.35
N ASP A 377 21.50 -1.16 -1.26
CA ASP A 377 21.39 0.29 -1.39
C ASP A 377 20.79 0.94 -0.13
N GLN A 378 19.90 0.23 0.59
CA GLN A 378 19.30 0.69 1.84
C GLN A 378 20.08 0.27 3.09
N GLY A 379 21.31 -0.23 2.95
CA GLY A 379 22.16 -0.60 4.10
C GLY A 379 21.55 -1.69 4.99
N GLY A 380 20.85 -2.65 4.38
CA GLY A 380 20.26 -3.79 5.07
C GLY A 380 18.91 -3.51 5.73
N ASN A 381 18.36 -2.30 5.59
CA ASN A 381 16.99 -2.02 6.06
C ASN A 381 15.95 -2.85 5.28
N GLN A 382 14.72 -2.87 5.80
CA GLN A 382 13.61 -3.55 5.12
C GLN A 382 13.24 -2.79 3.85
N ILE A 383 13.20 -3.50 2.73
CA ILE A 383 12.83 -2.97 1.43
C ILE A 383 11.30 -2.99 1.25
N ARG A 384 10.81 -2.15 0.35
CA ARG A 384 9.41 -2.13 -0.09
C ARG A 384 9.43 -1.99 -1.60
N GLU A 385 8.55 -2.71 -2.29
CA GLU A 385 8.25 -2.37 -3.69
C GLU A 385 7.49 -1.05 -3.71
N HIS A 386 7.88 -0.16 -4.64
CA HIS A 386 7.16 1.07 -4.95
C HIS A 386 6.00 0.78 -5.90
#